data_AF-A0A7Z9S3A8-F1
#
_entry.id   AF-A0A7Z9S3A8-F1
#
_cell.length_a   1.000
_cell.length_b   1.000
_cell.length_c   1.000
_cell.angle_alpha   90.00
_cell.angle_beta   90.00
_cell.angle_gamma   90.00
#
_symmetry.space_group_name_H-M   'P 1'
#
loop_
_entity.id
_entity.type
_entity.pdbx_description
1 polymer ?
#
loop_
_entity_poly.entity_id
_entity_poly.type
_entity_poly.pdbx_seq_one_letter_code
_entity_poly.pdbx_strand_id
1 'polypeptide(L)' 'HLVSEKDQTVTVHDRDFTFTKGETIHTENSCKYHVEEFSSLAAGAGFRSARTWVDGDGLFSLHYLTLG' A
#
# COMPACT_ATOMS: atom_id res chain seq x y z
N HIS A 1 -11.15 0.58 0.98
CA HIS A 1 -11.87 0.74 2.25
C HIS A 1 -13.30 0.25 2.04
N LEU A 2 -13.94 -0.28 3.08
CA LEU A 2 -15.36 -0.67 3.07
C LEU A 2 -16.13 0.22 4.04
N VAL A 3 -17.42 0.43 3.78
CA VAL A 3 -18.31 1.22 4.64
C VAL A 3 -19.59 0.44 4.88
N SER A 4 -20.05 0.41 6.14
CA SER A 4 -21.32 -0.20 6.50
C SER A 4 -22.48 0.72 6.14
N GLU A 5 -23.41 0.31 5.27
CA GLU A 5 -24.54 1.16 4.85
C GLU A 5 -25.69 1.22 5.87
N LYS A 6 -25.66 0.35 6.87
CA LYS A 6 -26.67 0.20 7.93
C LYS A 6 -26.04 -0.31 9.22
N ASP A 7 -26.79 -0.24 10.31
CA ASP A 7 -26.45 -1.01 11.51
C ASP A 7 -26.61 -2.49 11.20
N GLN A 8 -25.56 -3.28 11.39
CA GLN A 8 -25.57 -4.71 11.10
C GLN A 8 -24.59 -5.48 11.98
N THR A 9 -24.93 -6.75 12.24
CA THR A 9 -24.02 -7.72 12.85
C THR A 9 -23.73 -8.80 11.83
N VAL A 10 -22.43 -9.06 11.60
CA VAL A 10 -21.93 -10.12 10.74
C VAL A 10 -21.31 -11.20 11.62
N THR A 11 -21.81 -12.43 11.51
CA THR A 11 -21.27 -13.59 12.23
C THR A 11 -20.29 -14.34 11.34
N VAL A 12 -19.06 -14.53 11.82
CA VAL A 12 -18.04 -15.38 11.18
C VAL A 12 -17.66 -16.47 12.16
N HIS A 13 -18.04 -17.72 11.83
CA HIS A 13 -18.01 -18.86 12.75
C HIS A 13 -18.85 -18.60 14.01
N ASP A 14 -18.23 -18.67 15.19
CA ASP A 14 -18.82 -18.44 16.51
C ASP A 14 -18.58 -17.01 17.02
N ARG A 15 -18.15 -16.09 16.14
CA ARG A 15 -17.84 -14.71 16.49
C ARG A 15 -18.69 -13.70 15.75
N ASP A 16 -19.29 -12.80 16.51
CA ASP A 16 -20.07 -11.67 16.00
C ASP A 16 -19.22 -10.40 15.87
N PHE A 17 -19.44 -9.68 14.77
CA PHE A 17 -18.87 -8.38 14.49
C PHE A 17 -20.01 -7.40 14.21
N THR A 18 -20.19 -6.41 15.08
CA THR A 18 -21.20 -5.37 14.90
C THR A 18 -20.58 -4.15 14.27
N PHE A 19 -21.26 -3.61 13.25
CA PHE A 19 -20.90 -2.38 12.57
C PHE A 19 -22.06 -1.40 12.66
N THR A 20 -21.75 -0.16 13.00
CA THR A 20 -22.72 0.94 12.92
C THR A 20 -22.80 1.48 11.50
N LYS A 21 -23.94 2.08 11.11
CA LYS A 21 -24.08 2.76 9.82
C LYS A 21 -22.99 3.84 9.68
N GLY A 22 -22.26 3.79 8.57
CA GLY A 22 -21.15 4.68 8.25
C GLY A 22 -19.80 4.23 8.82
N GLU A 23 -19.76 3.17 9.64
CA GLU A 23 -18.50 2.61 10.11
C GLU A 23 -17.64 2.10 8.96
N THR A 24 -16.34 2.38 9.01
CA THR A 24 -15.42 2.08 7.92
C THR A 24 -14.39 1.03 8.31
N ILE A 25 -14.09 0.12 7.39
CA ILE A 25 -12.97 -0.82 7.48
C ILE A 25 -11.88 -0.38 6.51
N HIS A 26 -10.68 -0.14 7.02
CA HIS A 26 -9.52 0.05 6.19
C HIS A 26 -9.07 -1.29 5.62
N THR A 27 -9.05 -1.42 4.29
CA THR A 27 -8.75 -2.69 3.61
C THR A 27 -7.37 -2.73 2.98
N GLU A 28 -6.80 -1.58 2.64
CA GLU A 28 -5.57 -1.48 1.88
C GLU A 28 -4.95 -0.09 2.06
N ASN A 29 -3.62 -0.07 2.09
CA ASN A 29 -2.81 1.11 1.86
C ASN A 29 -1.94 0.90 0.60
N SER A 30 -1.97 1.85 -0.33
CA SER A 30 -1.15 1.81 -1.55
C SER A 30 -0.15 2.97 -1.54
N CYS A 31 0.98 2.77 -0.85
CA CYS A 31 2.04 3.76 -0.75
C CYS A 31 2.66 4.03 -2.13
N LYS A 32 2.76 5.31 -2.49
CA LYS A 32 3.39 5.79 -3.73
C LYS A 32 4.66 6.52 -3.37
N TYR A 33 5.69 6.36 -4.20
CA TYR A 33 7.02 6.90 -3.95
C TYR A 33 7.52 7.65 -5.18
N HIS A 34 8.21 8.76 -4.95
CA HIS A 34 9.09 9.33 -5.97
C HIS A 34 10.34 8.48 -6.14
N VAL A 35 11.00 8.58 -7.30
CA VAL A 35 12.19 7.78 -7.62
C VAL A 35 13.32 8.01 -6.60
N GLU A 36 13.51 9.26 -6.16
CA GLU A 36 14.53 9.67 -5.20
C GLU A 36 14.24 9.12 -3.80
N GLU A 37 12.96 9.14 -3.41
CA GLU A 37 12.49 8.61 -2.13
C GLU A 37 12.69 7.10 -2.07
N PHE A 38 12.28 6.37 -3.12
CA PHE A 38 12.48 4.93 -3.21
C PHE A 38 13.97 4.56 -3.23
N SER A 39 14.79 5.33 -3.93
CA SER A 39 16.25 5.11 -3.97
C SER A 39 16.89 5.29 -2.59
N SER A 40 16.42 6.26 -1.81
CA SER A 40 16.87 6.47 -0.42
C SER A 40 16.42 5.33 0.49
N LEU A 41 15.19 4.84 0.31
CA LEU A 41 14.67 3.67 1.04
C LEU A 41 15.51 2.41 0.74
N ALA A 42 15.83 2.16 -0.53
CA ALA A 42 16.66 1.04 -0.94
C ALA A 42 18.08 1.13 -0.36
N ALA A 43 18.68 2.32 -0.34
CA ALA A 43 19.98 2.57 0.28
C ALA A 43 19.96 2.29 1.79
N GLY A 44 18.90 2.71 2.49
CA GLY A 44 18.71 2.38 3.91
C GLY A 44 18.60 0.88 4.18
N ALA A 45 18.19 0.09 3.19
CA ALA A 45 18.13 -1.37 3.25
C ALA A 45 19.42 -2.08 2.75
N GLY A 46 20.49 -1.33 2.43
CA GLY A 46 21.77 -1.89 1.98
C GLY A 46 21.86 -2.20 0.48
N PHE A 47 20.95 -1.66 -0.32
CA PHE A 47 20.95 -1.82 -1.77
C PHE A 47 21.36 -0.54 -2.49
N ARG A 48 21.91 -0.68 -3.69
CA ARG A 48 22.13 0.43 -4.62
C ARG A 48 21.19 0.31 -5.81
N SER A 49 20.56 1.41 -6.21
CA SER A 49 19.83 1.47 -7.49
C SER A 49 20.84 1.51 -8.65
N ALA A 50 20.95 0.40 -9.38
CA ALA A 50 21.84 0.30 -10.54
C ALA A 50 21.20 0.92 -11.78
N ARG A 51 19.88 0.82 -11.92
CA ARG A 51 19.12 1.44 -13.00
C ARG A 51 17.67 1.66 -12.59
N THR A 52 17.12 2.79 -13.01
CA THR A 52 15.68 3.08 -12.90
C THR A 52 15.13 3.31 -14.29
N TRP A 53 13.97 2.73 -14.58
CA TRP A 53 13.15 3.09 -15.74
C TRP A 53 11.88 3.75 -15.25
N VAL A 54 11.45 4.78 -15.94
CA VAL A 54 10.20 5.49 -15.70
C VAL A 54 9.42 5.46 -17.01
N ASP A 55 8.11 5.25 -16.93
CA ASP A 55 7.27 5.37 -18.12
C ASP A 55 7.23 6.83 -18.64
N GLY A 56 6.70 7.03 -19.85
CA GLY A 56 6.72 8.34 -20.51
C GLY A 56 5.92 9.43 -19.79
N ASP A 57 4.91 9.04 -19.01
CA ASP A 57 4.05 9.95 -18.26
C ASP A 57 4.52 10.14 -16.81
N GLY A 58 5.57 9.43 -16.38
CA GLY A 58 6.13 9.59 -15.03
C GLY A 58 5.29 8.98 -13.91
N LEU A 59 4.38 8.05 -14.21
CA LEU A 59 3.40 7.49 -13.26
C LEU A 59 3.88 6.21 -12.58
N PHE A 60 4.87 5.53 -13.15
CA PHE A 60 5.37 4.25 -12.72
C PHE A 60 6.89 4.16 -12.96
N SER A 61 7.59 3.56 -12.00
CA SER A 61 9.02 3.30 -12.12
C SER A 61 9.38 1.88 -11.74
N LEU A 62 10.37 1.32 -12.46
CA LEU A 62 11.00 0.04 -12.17
C LEU A 62 12.43 0.29 -11.70
N HIS A 63 12.80 -0.29 -10.56
CA HIS A 63 14.13 -0.15 -9.96
C HIS A 63 14.89 -1.48 -10.01
N TYR A 64 16.02 -1.50 -10.71
CA TYR A 64 16.97 -2.61 -10.67
C TYR A 64 18.00 -2.36 -9.57
N LEU A 65 17.95 -3.18 -8.52
CA LEU A 65 18.78 -3.05 -7.33
C LEU A 65 19.91 -4.09 -7.32
N THR A 66 21.08 -3.69 -6.86
CA THR A 66 22.20 -4.58 -6.54
C THR A 66 22.57 -4.45 -5.07
N LEU A 67 23.27 -5.44 -4.52
CA LEU A 67 23.89 -5.28 -3.21
C LEU A 67 24.84 -4.07 -3.24
N GLY A 68 24.80 -3.28 -2.16
CA GLY A 68 25.59 -2.06 -1.96
C GLY A 68 27.08 -2.33 -1.83
#